data_AF-A0A4Q3C9P0-F1
#
_entry.id   AF-A0A4Q3C9P0-F1
#
_cell.length_a   1.000
_cell.length_b   1.000
_cell.length_c   1.000
_cell.angle_alpha   90.00
_cell.angle_beta   90.00
_cell.angle_gamma   90.00
#
_symmetry.space_group_name_H-M   'P 1'
#
loop_
_entity.id
_entity.type
_entity.pdbx_description
1 polymer ?
#
loop_
_entity_poly.entity_id
_entity_poly.type
_entity_poly.pdbx_seq_one_letter_code
_entity_poly.pdbx_strand_id
1 'polypeptide(L)'
;MRAYLASVARMRPAHVNPPGYSPAPAIAGMMSQPPATGGGGPFASGGATDDDLAKAGIMFWGEPERVVDQIAAFREMVGGFGHFLNMGQNAHQSFEDASESIRLFGEFALPEIEKMGAKEPVSA
;
A
#
# COMPACT_ATOMS: atom_id res chain seq x y z
N MET A 1 -1.00 -11.84 -11.91
CA MET A 1 -1.14 -11.34 -10.53
C MET A 1 -2.51 -10.67 -10.40
N ARG A 2 -3.29 -10.92 -9.35
CA ARG A 2 -4.55 -10.17 -9.11
C ARG A 2 -4.19 -8.98 -8.22
N ALA A 3 -4.52 -7.77 -8.66
CA ALA A 3 -4.20 -6.52 -7.95
C ALA A 3 -4.66 -6.55 -6.49
N TYR A 4 -3.86 -5.98 -5.58
CA TYR A 4 -4.17 -5.83 -4.15
C TYR A 4 -5.62 -5.39 -3.89
N LEU A 5 -6.10 -4.44 -4.68
CA LEU A 5 -7.43 -3.85 -4.51
C LEU A 5 -8.58 -4.73 -5.03
N ALA A 6 -8.28 -5.80 -5.79
CA ALA A 6 -9.27 -6.82 -6.10
C ALA A 6 -9.72 -7.62 -4.86
N SER A 7 -8.94 -7.57 -3.76
CA SER A 7 -9.34 -8.17 -2.48
C SER A 7 -10.44 -7.37 -1.77
N VAL A 8 -10.51 -6.05 -1.97
CA VAL A 8 -11.49 -5.16 -1.33
C VAL A 8 -12.92 -5.52 -1.73
N ALA A 9 -13.12 -5.93 -2.98
CA ALA A 9 -14.42 -6.38 -3.48
C ALA A 9 -14.96 -7.64 -2.77
N ARG A 10 -14.12 -8.36 -2.01
CA ARG A 10 -14.53 -9.55 -1.23
C ARG A 10 -14.98 -9.19 0.19
N MET A 11 -14.74 -7.97 0.66
CA MET A 11 -15.18 -7.54 1.98
C MET A 11 -16.70 -7.38 2.02
N ARG A 12 -17.31 -7.81 3.13
CA ARG A 12 -18.72 -7.50 3.38
C ARG A 12 -18.91 -5.98 3.47
N PRO A 13 -20.02 -5.40 2.98
CA PRO A 13 -20.24 -3.96 3.01
C PRO A 13 -20.03 -3.32 4.39
N ALA A 14 -20.45 -4.02 5.45
CA ALA A 14 -20.29 -3.57 6.83
C ALA A 14 -18.83 -3.40 7.30
N HIS A 15 -17.86 -4.03 6.62
CA HIS A 15 -16.44 -3.96 6.97
C HIS A 15 -15.65 -2.92 6.15
N VAL A 16 -16.20 -2.43 5.04
CA VAL A 16 -15.49 -1.48 4.16
C VAL A 16 -15.42 -0.08 4.81
N ASN A 17 -16.52 0.33 5.44
CA ASN A 17 -16.61 1.60 6.18
C ASN A 17 -17.63 1.45 7.32
N PRO A 18 -17.23 0.89 8.47
CA PRO A 18 -18.11 0.75 9.63
C PRO A 18 -18.69 2.10 10.10
N PRO A 19 -19.87 2.11 10.75
CA PRO A 19 -20.41 3.34 11.31
C PRO A 19 -19.41 4.06 12.23
N GLY A 20 -19.09 5.31 11.92
CA GLY A 20 -18.15 6.14 12.68
C GLY A 20 -16.68 6.05 12.24
N TYR A 21 -16.31 5.17 11.29
CA TYR A 21 -14.93 5.06 10.81
C TYR A 21 -14.47 6.28 10.00
N SER A 22 -15.30 6.74 9.06
CA SER A 22 -15.04 7.95 8.27
C SER A 22 -16.06 9.05 8.61
N PRO A 23 -15.63 10.31 8.77
CA PRO A 23 -16.55 11.42 9.00
C PRO A 23 -17.45 11.65 7.78
N ALA A 24 -18.72 11.97 8.01
CA ALA A 24 -19.71 12.14 6.94
C ALA A 24 -19.27 13.11 5.82
N PRO A 25 -18.59 14.25 6.10
CA PRO A 25 -18.07 15.13 5.05
C PRO A 25 -17.04 14.47 4.14
N ALA A 26 -16.19 13.57 4.66
CA ALA A 26 -15.20 12.86 3.84
C ALA A 26 -15.88 11.90 2.86
N ILE A 27 -16.88 11.16 3.32
CA ILE A 27 -17.68 10.27 2.46
C ILE A 27 -18.47 11.08 1.42
N ALA A 28 -19.08 12.19 1.80
CA ALA A 28 -19.79 13.06 0.88
C ALA A 28 -18.87 13.63 -0.20
N GLY A 29 -17.66 14.09 0.17
CA GLY A 29 -16.66 14.61 -0.77
C GLY A 29 -16.12 13.55 -1.73
N MET A 30 -16.08 12.30 -1.27
CA MET A 30 -15.65 11.15 -2.07
C MET A 30 -16.75 10.67 -3.02
N MET A 31 -18.02 10.74 -2.62
CA MET A 31 -19.18 10.46 -3.47
C MET A 31 -19.45 11.57 -4.49
N SER A 32 -18.96 12.80 -4.25
CA SER A 32 -19.11 13.91 -5.20
C SER A 32 -18.05 13.90 -6.30
N GLN A 33 -17.01 13.07 -6.19
CA GLN A 33 -16.07 12.84 -7.29
C GLN A 33 -16.73 12.00 -8.39
N PRO A 34 -16.43 12.26 -9.67
CA PRO A 34 -16.87 11.38 -10.74
C PRO A 34 -16.37 9.94 -10.46
N PRO A 35 -17.19 8.91 -10.74
CA PRO A 35 -16.78 7.54 -10.49
C PRO A 35 -15.48 7.27 -11.24
N ALA A 36 -14.42 6.94 -10.49
CA ALA A 36 -13.20 6.42 -11.07
C ALA A 36 -13.59 5.22 -11.94
N THR A 37 -13.14 5.19 -13.18
CA THR A 37 -13.51 4.17 -14.16
C THR A 37 -13.24 2.77 -13.60
N GLY A 38 -14.30 2.07 -13.19
CA GLY A 38 -14.21 0.77 -12.52
C GLY A 38 -15.27 0.63 -11.44
N GLY A 39 -16.48 0.19 -11.82
CA GLY A 39 -17.66 0.11 -10.95
C GLY A 39 -17.40 -0.48 -9.57
N GLY A 40 -17.48 0.38 -8.57
CA GLY A 40 -17.51 0.11 -7.14
C GLY A 40 -17.07 1.38 -6.42
N GLY A 41 -17.18 1.43 -5.10
CA GLY A 41 -16.93 2.66 -4.35
C GLY A 41 -15.47 3.18 -4.41
N PRO A 42 -15.04 3.99 -3.45
CA PRO A 42 -13.74 4.69 -3.47
C PRO A 42 -12.51 3.79 -3.45
N PHE A 43 -12.71 2.48 -3.25
CA PHE A 43 -11.67 1.46 -3.26
C PHE A 43 -11.80 0.52 -4.47
N ALA A 44 -12.76 0.76 -5.37
CA ALA A 44 -12.96 -0.04 -6.57
C ALA A 44 -12.03 0.44 -7.67
N SER A 45 -10.86 -0.14 -7.64
CA SER A 45 -9.87 -0.03 -8.70
C SER A 45 -9.88 -1.37 -9.43
N GLY A 46 -10.98 -1.61 -10.15
CA GLY A 46 -11.08 -2.76 -11.05
C GLY A 46 -10.08 -2.75 -12.20
N GLY A 47 -9.26 -1.69 -12.34
CA GLY A 47 -8.29 -1.52 -13.42
C GLY A 47 -6.93 -0.94 -13.02
N ALA A 48 -6.64 -0.73 -11.72
CA ALA A 48 -5.30 -0.29 -11.32
C ALA A 48 -4.32 -1.46 -11.43
N THR A 49 -3.20 -1.24 -12.12
CA THR A 49 -2.10 -2.22 -12.19
C THR A 49 -1.26 -2.14 -10.92
N ASP A 50 -0.46 -3.18 -10.66
CA ASP A 50 0.46 -3.15 -9.51
C ASP A 50 1.48 -2.01 -9.63
N ASP A 51 1.84 -1.61 -10.86
CA ASP A 51 2.68 -0.42 -11.12
C ASP A 51 1.98 0.89 -10.75
N ASP A 52 0.68 1.03 -11.03
CA ASP A 52 -0.09 2.21 -10.65
C ASP A 52 -0.16 2.34 -9.12
N LEU A 53 -0.32 1.21 -8.43
CA LEU A 53 -0.37 1.14 -6.98
C LEU A 53 0.99 1.39 -6.34
N ALA A 54 2.09 0.95 -6.97
CA ALA A 54 3.44 1.28 -6.56
C ALA A 54 3.74 2.77 -6.70
N LYS A 55 3.37 3.38 -7.84
CA LYS A 55 3.52 4.83 -8.07
C LYS A 55 2.71 5.65 -7.07
N ALA A 56 1.53 5.17 -6.68
CA ALA A 56 0.68 5.81 -5.67
C ALA A 56 1.17 5.59 -4.22
N GLY A 57 2.24 4.82 -3.99
CA GLY A 57 2.73 4.49 -2.66
C GLY A 57 1.79 3.59 -1.85
N ILE A 58 0.89 2.86 -2.51
CA ILE A 58 -0.11 1.98 -1.88
C ILE A 58 0.49 0.60 -1.60
N MET A 59 1.38 0.11 -2.46
CA MET A 59 2.10 -1.14 -2.23
C MET A 59 3.52 -1.07 -2.80
N PHE A 60 4.39 -1.97 -2.36
CA PHE A 60 5.74 -2.13 -2.90
C PHE A 60 5.91 -3.55 -3.42
N TRP A 61 6.44 -3.71 -4.63
CA TRP A 61 6.54 -5.02 -5.27
C TRP A 61 7.65 -5.11 -6.33
N GLY A 62 8.09 -6.35 -6.57
CA GLY A 62 9.12 -6.71 -7.55
C GLY A 62 10.35 -7.33 -6.88
N GLU A 63 11.47 -7.30 -7.60
CA GLU A 63 12.77 -7.71 -7.07
C GLU A 63 13.22 -6.80 -5.91
N PRO A 64 14.09 -7.30 -4.99
CA PRO A 64 14.49 -6.55 -3.80
C PRO A 64 15.04 -5.14 -4.09
N GLU A 65 15.88 -5.01 -5.11
CA GLU A 65 16.46 -3.72 -5.53
C GLU A 65 15.36 -2.70 -5.90
N ARG A 66 14.35 -3.16 -6.64
CA ARG A 66 13.22 -2.33 -7.03
C ARG A 66 12.37 -1.94 -5.82
N VAL A 67 12.21 -2.82 -4.84
CA VAL A 67 11.50 -2.51 -3.59
C VAL A 67 12.24 -1.43 -2.79
N VAL A 68 13.56 -1.51 -2.72
CA VAL A 68 14.40 -0.48 -2.09
C VAL A 68 14.19 0.88 -2.77
N ASP A 69 14.23 0.94 -4.10
CA ASP A 69 14.00 2.17 -4.85
C ASP A 69 12.60 2.76 -4.61
N GLN A 70 11.57 1.92 -4.59
CA GLN A 70 10.20 2.37 -4.33
C GLN A 70 10.05 2.93 -2.90
N ILE A 71 10.65 2.27 -1.91
CA ILE A 71 10.63 2.73 -0.51
C ILE A 71 11.41 4.04 -0.36
N ALA A 72 12.57 4.17 -1.01
CA ALA A 72 13.34 5.41 -1.02
C ALA A 72 12.53 6.57 -1.64
N ALA A 73 11.90 6.35 -2.79
CA ALA A 73 11.05 7.34 -3.45
C ALA A 73 9.85 7.74 -2.57
N PHE A 74 9.19 6.77 -1.95
CA PHE A 74 8.07 7.01 -1.04
C PHE A 74 8.52 7.80 0.20
N ARG A 75 9.66 7.45 0.79
CA ARG A 75 10.26 8.16 1.92
C ARG A 75 10.55 9.62 1.60
N GLU A 76 11.06 9.92 0.41
CA GLU A 76 11.25 11.32 -0.03
C GLU A 76 9.91 12.03 -0.23
N MET A 77 8.93 11.36 -0.83
CA MET A 77 7.61 11.93 -1.10
C MET A 77 6.87 12.35 0.17
N VAL A 78 6.94 11.55 1.24
CA VAL A 78 6.21 11.82 2.50
C VAL A 78 7.00 12.65 3.51
N GLY A 79 8.22 13.09 3.16
CA GLY A 79 9.09 13.88 4.05
C GLY A 79 9.91 13.04 5.04
N GLY A 80 9.86 11.72 4.95
CA GLY A 80 10.58 10.78 5.80
C GLY A 80 9.71 10.09 6.85
N PHE A 81 10.19 8.96 7.37
CA PHE A 81 9.59 8.25 8.50
C PHE A 81 10.69 7.59 9.35
N GLY A 82 10.43 7.46 10.65
CA GLY A 82 11.34 6.78 11.60
C GLY A 82 11.09 5.27 11.71
N HIS A 83 9.89 4.81 11.37
CA HIS A 83 9.52 3.40 11.40
C HIS A 83 8.81 3.00 10.12
N PHE A 84 9.17 1.83 9.59
CA PHE A 84 8.54 1.21 8.44
C PHE A 84 7.88 -0.10 8.88
N LEU A 85 6.55 -0.16 8.84
CA LEU A 85 5.80 -1.38 9.15
C LEU A 85 5.58 -2.17 7.87
N ASN A 86 6.28 -3.29 7.74
CA ASN A 86 6.14 -4.17 6.58
C ASN A 86 5.01 -5.19 6.81
N MET A 87 3.98 -5.13 5.96
CA MET A 87 2.99 -6.19 5.82
C MET A 87 3.45 -7.17 4.73
N GLY A 88 4.22 -8.19 5.13
CA GLY A 88 4.86 -9.14 4.21
C GLY A 88 3.95 -10.15 3.51
N GLN A 89 2.63 -10.03 3.68
CA GLN A 89 1.64 -10.91 3.07
C GLN A 89 0.54 -10.09 2.42
N ASN A 90 0.22 -10.42 1.18
CA ASN A 90 -0.85 -9.82 0.39
C ASN A 90 -1.93 -10.86 0.08
N ALA A 91 -3.20 -10.46 0.25
CA ALA A 91 -4.40 -11.19 -0.15
C ALA A 91 -4.38 -12.69 0.23
N HIS A 92 -4.48 -13.59 -0.74
CA HIS A 92 -4.42 -15.04 -0.52
C HIS A 92 -3.12 -15.62 -1.07
N GLN A 93 -1.98 -15.05 -0.68
CA GLN A 93 -0.68 -15.70 -0.90
C GLN A 93 -0.57 -16.99 -0.09
N SER A 94 0.14 -17.96 -0.65
CA SER A 94 0.53 -19.17 0.06
C SER A 94 1.48 -18.84 1.20
N PHE A 95 1.63 -19.76 2.14
CA PHE A 95 2.62 -19.61 3.20
C PHE A 95 4.03 -19.54 2.61
N GLU A 96 4.31 -20.39 1.63
CA GLU A 96 5.60 -20.49 0.96
C GLU A 96 5.99 -19.16 0.32
N ASP A 97 5.11 -18.57 -0.50
CA ASP A 97 5.37 -17.31 -1.21
C ASP A 97 5.54 -16.15 -0.22
N ALA A 98 4.71 -16.08 0.82
CA ALA A 98 4.81 -15.03 1.82
C ALA A 98 6.09 -15.17 2.66
N SER A 99 6.43 -16.39 3.09
CA SER A 99 7.63 -16.65 3.88
C SER A 99 8.91 -16.34 3.11
N GLU A 100 8.96 -16.69 1.82
CA GLU A 100 10.09 -16.40 0.95
C GLU A 100 10.20 -14.89 0.68
N SER A 101 9.07 -14.21 0.41
CA SER A 101 9.07 -12.76 0.23
C SER A 101 9.58 -12.02 1.47
N ILE A 102 9.19 -12.44 2.67
CA ILE A 102 9.66 -11.85 3.94
C ILE A 102 11.15 -12.12 4.13
N ARG A 103 11.62 -13.33 3.80
CA ARG A 103 13.04 -13.70 3.85
C ARG A 103 13.88 -12.83 2.91
N LEU A 104 13.48 -12.73 1.64
CA LEU A 104 14.16 -11.89 0.64
C LEU A 104 14.18 -10.41 1.06
N PHE A 105 13.07 -9.90 1.61
CA PHE A 105 13.05 -8.54 2.15
C PHE A 105 14.07 -8.38 3.28
N GLY A 106 14.12 -9.30 4.25
CA GLY A 106 15.03 -9.24 5.38
C GLY A 106 16.51 -9.37 4.99
N GLU A 107 16.81 -10.19 3.99
CA GLU A 107 18.20 -10.45 3.54
C GLU A 107 18.73 -9.37 2.60
N PHE A 108 17.90 -8.84 1.70
CA PHE A 108 18.36 -7.99 0.60
C PHE A 108 17.86 -6.55 0.71
N ALA A 109 16.60 -6.32 1.07
CA ALA A 109 16.03 -4.97 1.07
C ALA A 109 16.28 -4.22 2.39
N LEU A 110 16.07 -4.89 3.53
CA LEU A 110 16.20 -4.30 4.86
C LEU A 110 17.57 -3.69 5.11
N PRO A 111 18.71 -4.34 4.78
CA PRO A 111 20.03 -3.75 4.99
C PRO A 111 20.25 -2.46 4.20
N GLU A 112 19.71 -2.35 2.98
CA GLU A 112 19.81 -1.13 2.18
C GLU A 112 18.92 -0.01 2.73
N ILE A 113 17.74 -0.35 3.24
CA ILE A 113 16.82 0.61 3.88
C ILE A 113 17.43 1.16 5.18
N GLU A 114 18.06 0.31 5.99
CA GLU A 114 18.71 0.73 7.24
C GLU A 114 19.85 1.75 7.01
N LYS A 115 20.60 1.59 5.91
CA LYS A 115 21.64 2.57 5.51
C LYS A 115 21.08 3.96 5.23
N MET A 116 19.80 4.08 4.88
CA MET A 116 19.16 5.38 4.62
C MET A 116 18.94 6.20 5.90
N GLY A 117 18.95 5.53 7.07
CA GLY A 117 18.76 6.15 8.38
C GLY A 117 17.36 6.74 8.59
N ALA A 118 17.06 7.12 9.85
CA ALA A 118 15.87 7.89 10.16
C ALA A 118 16.04 9.33 9.65
N LYS A 119 15.00 9.88 9.00
CA LYS A 119 14.92 11.33 8.80
C LYS A 119 14.40 11.95 10.09
N GLU A 120 15.03 13.02 10.54
CA GLU A 120 14.54 13.84 11.64
C GLU A 120 13.08 14.23 11.37
N PRO A 121 12.18 14.14 12.38
CA PRO A 121 10.80 14.55 12.19
C PRO A 121 10.77 16.02 11.77
N VAL A 122 10.03 16.33 10.69
CA VAL A 122 9.72 17.71 10.34
C VAL A 122 8.91 18.28 11.50
N SER A 123 9.44 19.30 12.17
CA SER A 123 8.73 19.98 13.27
C SER A 123 7.34 20.39 12.76
N ALA A 124 6.31 19.92 13.45
CA ALA A 124 4.91 20.28 13.19
C ALA A 124 4.64 21.77 13.51
#